data_AF-A0A8S2L8I0-F1
#
_entry.id   AF-A0A8S2L8I0-F1
#
_cell.length_a   1.000
_cell.length_b   1.000
_cell.length_c   1.000
_cell.angle_alpha   90.00
_cell.angle_beta   90.00
_cell.angle_gamma   90.00
#
_symmetry.space_group_name_H-M   'P 1'
#
loop_
_entity.id
_entity.type
_entity.pdbx_description
1 polymer ?
#
loop_
_entity_poly.entity_id
_entity_poly.type
_entity_poly.pdbx_seq_one_letter_code
_entity_poly.pdbx_strand_id
1 'polypeptide(L)'
;TLFVQKLQQCCIIFDFQLDPLSDLKWKEIKRGALNEMIDYITSNRGVITDPIYPEAVRMFSINLFRTLPPSSNPSGADYDPEEDEPNL
;
A
#
# COMPACT_ATOMS: atom_id res chain seq x y z
N THR A 1 14.23 -5.54 -15.06
CA THR A 1 15.23 -5.63 -13.96
C THR A 1 14.60 -6.32 -12.77
N LEU A 2 15.39 -6.80 -11.81
CA LEU A 2 14.86 -7.37 -10.56
C LEU A 2 13.95 -6.36 -9.82
N PHE A 3 14.33 -5.08 -9.82
CA PHE A 3 13.53 -4.01 -9.22
C PHE A 3 12.13 -3.89 -9.83
N VAL A 4 12.02 -3.92 -11.16
CA VAL A 4 10.72 -3.93 -11.87
C VAL A 4 9.90 -5.17 -11.52
N GLN A 5 10.54 -6.35 -11.42
CA GLN A 5 9.83 -7.58 -11.03
C GLN A 5 9.27 -7.47 -9.59
N LYS A 6 10.03 -6.86 -8.66
CA LYS A 6 9.54 -6.60 -7.29
C LYS A 6 8.39 -5.60 -7.27
N LEU A 7 8.43 -4.53 -8.07
CA LEU A 7 7.30 -3.60 -8.24
C LEU A 7 6.04 -4.32 -8.74
N GLN A 8 6.18 -5.18 -9.75
CA GLN A 8 5.09 -5.98 -10.28
C GLN A 8 4.53 -6.97 -9.27
N GLN A 9 5.41 -7.64 -8.49
CA GLN A 9 5.00 -8.53 -7.40
C GLN A 9 4.22 -7.76 -6.31
N CYS A 10 4.61 -6.53 -6.00
CA CYS A 10 3.93 -5.70 -5.00
C CYS A 10 2.56 -5.18 -5.47
N CYS A 11 2.15 -5.44 -6.71
CA CYS A 11 0.80 -5.15 -7.19
C CYS A 11 -0.25 -6.18 -6.71
N ILE A 12 0.17 -7.32 -6.13
CA ILE A 12 -0.77 -8.29 -5.56
C ILE A 12 -1.45 -7.69 -4.32
N ILE A 13 -2.78 -7.59 -4.34
CA ILE A 13 -3.58 -7.08 -3.22
C ILE A 13 -3.91 -8.23 -2.28
N PHE A 14 -3.83 -7.95 -0.98
CA PHE A 14 -4.28 -8.85 0.07
C PHE A 14 -5.45 -8.21 0.79
N ASP A 15 -6.40 -9.04 1.20
CA ASP A 15 -7.50 -8.62 2.03
C ASP A 15 -7.05 -8.56 3.49
N PHE A 16 -7.24 -7.40 4.11
CA PHE A 16 -7.00 -7.17 5.54
C PHE A 16 -8.30 -6.92 6.31
N GLN A 17 -9.44 -6.79 5.63
CA GLN A 17 -10.73 -6.44 6.23
C GLN A 17 -11.60 -7.67 6.43
N LEU A 18 -11.82 -8.49 5.40
CA LEU A 18 -12.73 -9.65 5.49
C LEU A 18 -12.04 -10.89 6.07
N ASP A 19 -10.77 -11.11 5.74
CA ASP A 19 -9.97 -12.23 6.24
C ASP A 19 -8.55 -11.79 6.64
N PRO A 20 -8.38 -11.15 7.81
CA PRO A 20 -7.08 -10.63 8.24
C PRO A 20 -6.01 -11.71 8.41
N LEU A 21 -6.42 -12.95 8.72
CA LEU A 21 -5.54 -14.09 9.00
C LEU A 21 -5.23 -14.93 7.75
N SER A 22 -5.84 -14.63 6.59
CA SER A 22 -5.42 -15.24 5.34
C SER A 22 -4.02 -14.81 4.94
N ASP A 23 -3.33 -15.66 4.18
CA ASP A 23 -2.13 -15.30 3.43
C ASP A 23 -0.99 -14.65 4.25
N LEU A 24 -0.91 -14.89 5.57
CA LEU A 24 0.07 -14.25 6.46
C LEU A 24 1.51 -14.35 5.93
N LYS A 25 1.88 -15.52 5.42
CA LYS A 25 3.18 -15.75 4.79
C LYS A 25 3.41 -14.81 3.59
N TRP A 26 2.42 -14.64 2.73
CA TRP A 26 2.53 -13.84 1.51
C TRP A 26 2.45 -12.34 1.80
N LYS A 27 1.63 -11.94 2.78
CA LYS A 27 1.61 -10.58 3.36
C LYS A 27 3.01 -10.20 3.87
N GLU A 28 3.66 -11.10 4.60
CA GLU A 28 5.02 -10.88 5.11
C GLU A 28 6.08 -10.81 3.99
N ILE A 29 5.96 -11.65 2.95
CA ILE A 29 6.83 -11.56 1.77
C ILE A 29 6.69 -10.20 1.07
N LYS A 30 5.45 -9.70 0.89
CA LYS A 30 5.22 -8.38 0.29
C LYS A 30 5.78 -7.27 1.17
N ARG A 31 5.61 -7.34 2.49
CA ARG A 31 6.20 -6.39 3.45
C ARG A 31 7.73 -6.35 3.33
N GLY A 32 8.38 -7.51 3.32
CA GLY A 32 9.82 -7.62 3.13
C GLY A 32 10.30 -7.05 1.79
N ALA A 33 9.61 -7.38 0.69
CA ALA A 33 9.95 -6.87 -0.64
C ALA A 33 9.84 -5.34 -0.75
N LEU A 34 8.80 -4.74 -0.15
CA LEU A 34 8.63 -3.29 -0.11
C LEU A 34 9.76 -2.61 0.69
N ASN A 35 10.11 -3.14 1.87
CA ASN A 35 11.21 -2.60 2.68
C ASN A 35 12.56 -2.71 1.96
N GLU A 36 12.85 -3.85 1.34
CA GLU A 36 14.09 -4.02 0.57
C GLU A 36 14.18 -3.03 -0.60
N MET A 37 13.06 -2.73 -1.28
CA MET A 37 13.03 -1.71 -2.32
C MET A 37 13.30 -0.30 -1.77
N ILE A 38 12.79 0.03 -0.58
CA ILE A 38 13.08 1.29 0.10
C ILE A 38 14.56 1.38 0.45
N ASP A 39 15.12 0.35 1.07
CA ASP A 39 16.54 0.30 1.45
C ASP A 39 17.44 0.41 0.22
N TYR A 40 17.08 -0.25 -0.87
CA TYR A 40 17.81 -0.20 -2.14
C TYR A 40 17.81 1.21 -2.75
N ILE A 41 16.66 1.88 -2.82
CA ILE A 41 16.56 3.24 -3.37
C ILE A 41 17.29 4.26 -2.49
N THR A 42 17.17 4.14 -1.16
CA THR A 42 17.79 5.10 -0.23
C THR A 42 19.32 4.95 -0.18
N SER A 43 19.84 3.72 -0.36
CA SER A 43 21.27 3.43 -0.31
C SER A 43 22.01 3.66 -1.62
N ASN A 44 21.31 3.75 -2.76
CA ASN A 44 21.92 3.81 -4.08
C ASN A 44 21.44 5.01 -4.88
N ARG A 45 22.36 5.68 -5.60
CA ARG A 45 22.02 6.79 -6.51
C ARG A 45 21.76 6.27 -7.92
N GLY A 46 20.89 6.96 -8.66
CA GLY A 46 20.60 6.64 -10.06
C GLY A 46 19.76 5.37 -10.27
N VAL A 47 19.15 4.83 -9.20
CA VAL A 47 18.26 3.67 -9.29
C VAL A 47 17.01 3.99 -10.11
N ILE A 48 16.39 5.15 -9.85
CA ILE A 48 15.18 5.58 -10.53
C ILE A 48 15.53 6.09 -11.92
N THR A 49 15.14 5.31 -12.92
CA THR A 49 15.36 5.57 -14.35
C THR A 49 14.01 5.64 -15.07
N ASP A 50 13.98 6.18 -16.30
CA ASP A 50 12.74 6.36 -17.07
C ASP A 50 11.85 5.10 -17.15
N PRO A 51 12.39 3.87 -17.35
CA PRO A 51 11.55 2.66 -17.38
C PRO A 51 10.90 2.29 -16.04
N ILE A 52 11.40 2.81 -14.91
CA ILE A 52 10.87 2.50 -13.57
C ILE A 52 9.65 3.37 -13.24
N TYR A 53 9.60 4.61 -13.73
CA TYR A 53 8.50 5.54 -13.45
C TYR A 53 7.10 4.95 -13.70
N PRO A 54 6.78 4.39 -14.89
CA PRO A 54 5.44 3.85 -15.15
C PRO A 54 5.11 2.66 -14.23
N GLU A 55 6.09 1.82 -13.90
CA GLU A 55 5.89 0.67 -13.01
C GLU A 55 5.64 1.09 -11.56
N ALA A 56 6.37 2.09 -11.07
CA ALA A 56 6.19 2.64 -9.73
C ALA A 56 4.82 3.30 -9.57
N VAL A 57 4.41 4.12 -10.55
CA VAL A 57 3.08 4.75 -10.56
C VAL A 57 1.99 3.69 -10.63
N ARG A 58 2.12 2.68 -11.48
CA ARG A 58 1.16 1.57 -11.58
C ARG A 58 1.02 0.83 -10.25
N MET A 59 2.14 0.48 -9.61
CA MET A 59 2.14 -0.21 -8.32
C MET A 59 1.46 0.63 -7.23
N PHE A 60 1.76 1.93 -7.17
CA PHE A 60 1.11 2.87 -6.26
C PHE A 60 -0.40 2.93 -6.49
N SER A 61 -0.84 3.16 -7.73
CA SER A 61 -2.25 3.27 -8.09
C SER A 61 -3.04 2.02 -7.72
N ILE A 62 -2.51 0.83 -7.99
CA ILE A 62 -3.16 -0.44 -7.65
C ILE A 62 -3.36 -0.60 -6.14
N ASN A 63 -2.40 -0.14 -5.32
CA ASN A 63 -2.47 -0.31 -3.87
C ASN A 63 -3.31 0.76 -3.16
N LEU A 64 -3.36 1.98 -3.69
CA LEU A 64 -3.94 3.13 -2.99
C LEU A 64 -5.28 3.59 -3.55
N PHE A 65 -5.50 3.49 -4.86
CA PHE A 65 -6.74 3.98 -5.45
C PHE A 65 -7.84 2.94 -5.26
N ARG A 66 -8.65 3.16 -4.22
CA ARG A 66 -9.86 2.41 -3.92
C ARG A 66 -10.92 3.35 -3.36
N THR A 67 -12.18 2.98 -3.50
CA THR A 67 -13.27 3.66 -2.80
C THR A 67 -13.03 3.56 -1.30
N LEU A 68 -13.17 4.67 -0.60
CA LEU A 68 -13.10 4.68 0.86
C LEU A 68 -14.29 3.88 1.43
N PRO A 69 -14.11 3.13 2.52
CA PRO A 69 -15.24 2.52 3.21
C PRO A 69 -16.20 3.61 3.70
N PRO A 70 -17.49 3.28 3.92
CA PRO A 70 -18.44 4.20 4.53
C PRO A 70 -17.90 4.74 5.87
N SER A 71 -18.23 5.99 6.20
CA SER A 71 -17.82 6.57 7.48
C SER A 71 -18.50 5.82 8.63
N SER A 72 -17.70 5.43 9.63
CA SER A 72 -18.22 4.88 10.88
C SER A 72 -18.86 5.94 11.78
N ASN A 73 -18.59 7.23 11.50
CA ASN A 73 -18.97 8.35 12.34
C ASN A 73 -20.46 8.68 12.14
N PRO A 74 -21.19 9.07 13.20
CA PRO A 74 -22.58 9.46 13.10
C PRO A 74 -22.73 10.68 12.17
N SER A 75 -23.58 10.57 11.16
CA SER A 75 -23.88 11.69 10.26
C SER A 75 -24.97 12.58 10.85
N GLY A 76 -24.75 13.90 10.93
CA GLY A 76 -25.81 14.87 11.24
C GLY A 76 -25.46 15.86 12.34
N ALA A 77 -26.48 16.30 13.09
CA ALA A 77 -26.38 17.38 14.08
C ALA A 77 -25.55 17.03 15.33
N ASP A 78 -25.31 15.72 15.56
CA ASP A 78 -24.49 15.20 16.67
C ASP A 78 -23.04 14.88 16.24
N TYR A 79 -22.63 15.28 15.03
CA TYR A 79 -21.25 15.11 14.56
C TYR A 79 -20.34 16.19 15.17
N ASP A 80 -19.53 15.80 16.14
CA ASP A 80 -18.41 16.60 16.63
C ASP A 80 -17.08 16.06 16.05
N PRO A 81 -16.43 16.79 15.12
CA PRO A 81 -15.17 16.36 14.51
C PRO A 81 -14.00 16.26 15.49
N GLU A 82 -14.10 16.83 16.71
CA GLU A 82 -13.08 16.65 17.75
C GLU A 82 -13.23 15.32 18.51
N GLU A 83 -14.41 14.68 18.46
CA GLU A 83 -14.68 13.37 19.07
C GLU A 83 -14.46 12.19 18.11
N ASP A 84 -14.07 12.45 16.86
CA ASP A 84 -13.80 11.41 15.87
C ASP A 84 -12.60 10.53 16.29
N GLU A 85 -12.89 9.32 16.78
CA GLU A 85 -11.84 8.35 17.08
C GLU A 85 -11.12 7.91 15.79
N PRO A 86 -9.78 7.77 15.81
CA PRO A 86 -9.04 7.29 14.65
C PRO A 86 -9.38 5.83 14.38
N ASN A 87 -10.15 5.60 13.31
CA ASN A 87 -10.40 4.26 12.79
C ASN A 87 -9.19 3.80 11.96
N LEU A 88 -8.48 2.76 12.43
CA LEU A 88 -7.29 2.16 11.80
C LEU A 88 -7.57 0.74 11.30
#